data_AF-A0A1G0Z1P4-F1
#
_entry.id   AF-A0A1G0Z1P4-F1
#
_cell.length_a   1.000
_cell.length_b   1.000
_cell.length_c   1.000
_cell.angle_alpha   90.00
_cell.angle_beta   90.00
_cell.angle_gamma   90.00
#
_symmetry.space_group_name_H-M   'P 1'
#
loop_
_entity.id
_entity.type
_entity.pdbx_description
1 polymer ?
#
loop_
_entity_poly.entity_id
_entity_poly.type
_entity_poly.pdbx_seq_one_letter_code
_entity_poly.pdbx_strand_id
1 'polypeptide(L)'
;MTGYQRGAPSKFNIRISAEKGKPFNMKIYRVRSFRFWKSIDKKGEDLINYSIVSENGSLIKEGEITGDVHGKMELIDIVSEKKQDYLVNIVFMNDSWGAVSCSNQKTFINLNRYFYFRMPPLGTGFASFFVKAPLSNNTIKIKFNWNKGADANMGSVAGVMLQDINGNSIYQKRWIVPIGTQFNIQGNPDTPTVSQIELPIPSEHKGKILKLNINAPKGVGWSVENLDNTWASNSFEAFK
;
A
#
# COMPACT_ATOMS: atom_id res chain seq x y z
N MET A 1 -5.24 -5.25 0.90
CA MET A 1 -3.85 -4.74 0.73
C MET A 1 -2.92 -5.46 1.68
N THR A 2 -1.67 -5.69 1.29
CA THR A 2 -0.61 -6.21 2.17
C THR A 2 0.49 -5.18 2.25
N GLY A 3 1.16 -5.04 3.38
CA GLY A 3 2.47 -4.44 3.36
C GLY A 3 3.36 -4.95 4.47
N TYR A 4 4.66 -4.76 4.26
CA TYR A 4 5.70 -5.45 4.99
C TYR A 4 6.95 -4.60 4.97
N GLN A 5 7.55 -4.41 6.14
CA GLN A 5 8.88 -3.86 6.33
C GLN A 5 9.64 -4.84 7.23
N ARG A 6 10.74 -5.40 6.74
CA ARG A 6 11.57 -6.33 7.50
C ARG A 6 12.29 -5.59 8.64
N GLY A 7 12.25 -6.14 9.84
CA GLY A 7 13.06 -5.68 10.97
C GLY A 7 12.57 -4.41 11.69
N ALA A 8 11.44 -3.82 11.26
CA ALA A 8 10.78 -2.69 11.92
C ALA A 8 9.25 -2.86 11.89
N PRO A 9 8.51 -2.30 12.87
CA PRO A 9 7.05 -2.34 12.84
C PRO A 9 6.50 -1.70 11.56
N SER A 10 5.68 -2.43 10.81
CA SER A 10 5.05 -1.91 9.59
C SER A 10 3.72 -1.26 9.95
N LYS A 11 3.62 0.05 9.74
CA LYS A 11 2.40 0.82 10.05
C LYS A 11 1.57 1.06 8.79
N PHE A 12 0.28 0.77 8.88
CA PHE A 12 -0.71 1.01 7.83
C PHE A 12 -1.83 1.88 8.35
N ASN A 13 -2.14 2.93 7.59
CA ASN A 13 -3.26 3.82 7.88
C ASN A 13 -4.29 3.68 6.75
N ILE A 14 -5.52 3.38 7.15
CA ILE A 14 -6.67 3.27 6.26
C ILE A 14 -7.70 4.29 6.73
N ARG A 15 -8.23 5.08 5.81
CA ARG A 15 -9.37 5.96 6.10
C ARG A 15 -10.62 5.36 5.48
N ILE A 16 -11.72 5.38 6.20
CA ILE A 16 -13.02 4.88 5.72
C ILE A 16 -14.03 6.00 5.88
N SER A 17 -14.58 6.48 4.78
CA SER A 17 -15.70 7.43 4.82
C SER A 17 -17.00 6.66 4.95
N ALA A 18 -17.62 6.74 6.12
CA ALA A 18 -18.86 6.03 6.40
C ALA A 18 -20.08 6.93 6.16
N GLU A 19 -21.13 6.33 5.61
CA GLU A 19 -22.43 6.97 5.49
C GLU A 19 -23.28 6.63 6.72
N LYS A 20 -24.11 7.60 7.14
CA LYS A 20 -24.99 7.43 8.30
C LYS A 20 -25.90 6.21 8.09
N GLY A 21 -25.93 5.31 9.07
CA GLY A 21 -26.80 4.14 9.10
C GLY A 21 -26.41 3.01 8.14
N LYS A 22 -25.33 3.15 7.34
CA LYS A 22 -24.84 2.08 6.49
C LYS A 22 -23.74 1.29 7.22
N PRO A 23 -23.98 0.02 7.56
CA PRO A 23 -22.95 -0.80 8.19
C PRO A 23 -21.81 -1.08 7.21
N PHE A 24 -20.60 -1.22 7.72
CA PHE A 24 -19.49 -1.81 7.00
C PHE A 24 -18.77 -2.81 7.88
N ASN A 25 -18.13 -3.78 7.23
CA ASN A 25 -17.25 -4.73 7.90
C ASN A 25 -15.81 -4.56 7.44
N MET A 26 -14.91 -4.80 8.37
CA MET A 26 -13.48 -4.89 8.13
C MET A 26 -13.00 -6.26 8.56
N LYS A 27 -12.12 -6.83 7.76
CA LYS A 27 -11.43 -8.07 8.08
C LYS A 27 -9.93 -7.79 8.16
N ILE A 28 -9.34 -8.06 9.32
CA ILE A 28 -7.90 -7.99 9.53
C ILE A 28 -7.39 -9.43 9.59
N TYR A 29 -6.54 -9.78 8.64
CA TYR A 29 -5.99 -11.12 8.48
C TYR A 29 -4.55 -11.14 8.95
N ARG A 30 -4.23 -12.01 9.88
CA ARG A 30 -2.87 -12.52 10.08
C ARG A 30 -2.64 -13.66 9.12
N VAL A 31 -1.64 -13.52 8.26
CA VAL A 31 -1.27 -14.55 7.30
C VAL A 31 -0.21 -15.45 7.91
N ARG A 32 -0.36 -16.77 7.72
CA ARG A 32 0.66 -17.74 8.12
C ARG A 32 1.98 -17.49 7.38
N SER A 33 3.06 -17.30 8.15
CA SER A 33 4.41 -17.14 7.60
C SER A 33 5.12 -18.49 7.52
N PHE A 34 4.93 -19.21 6.41
CA PHE A 34 5.53 -20.55 6.22
C PHE A 34 7.07 -20.55 6.11
N ARG A 35 7.69 -19.41 5.81
CA ARG A 35 9.13 -19.32 5.52
C ARG A 35 10.00 -18.93 6.71
N PHE A 36 9.40 -18.46 7.81
CA PHE A 36 10.14 -17.92 8.96
C PHE A 36 10.08 -18.81 10.21
N TRP A 37 9.41 -19.98 10.16
CA TRP A 37 9.45 -20.96 11.26
C TRP A 37 10.89 -21.33 11.66
N LYS A 38 11.82 -21.35 10.69
CA LYS A 38 13.23 -21.72 10.92
C LYS A 38 14.18 -20.53 11.03
N SER A 39 13.72 -19.28 10.96
CA SER A 39 14.65 -18.15 11.07
C SER A 39 15.00 -17.92 12.53
N ILE A 40 16.27 -18.15 12.86
CA ILE A 40 16.93 -17.86 14.14
C ILE A 40 16.72 -16.39 14.60
N ASP A 41 16.26 -15.51 13.70
CA ASP A 41 16.09 -14.06 13.92
C ASP A 41 14.66 -13.59 14.28
N LYS A 42 13.68 -14.49 14.46
CA LYS A 42 12.31 -14.05 14.76
C LYS A 42 12.25 -13.46 16.18
N LYS A 43 11.89 -12.18 16.30
CA LYS A 43 11.96 -11.39 17.55
C LYS A 43 10.84 -11.67 18.57
N GLY A 44 9.93 -12.60 18.29
CA GLY A 44 8.80 -12.93 19.15
C GLY A 44 7.62 -13.51 18.36
N GLU A 45 6.48 -13.73 19.02
CA GLU A 45 5.26 -14.17 18.35
C GLU A 45 4.77 -13.12 17.34
N ASP A 46 4.18 -13.57 16.23
CA ASP A 46 3.58 -12.68 15.25
C ASP A 46 2.43 -11.89 15.89
N LEU A 47 2.48 -10.56 15.78
CA LEU A 47 1.59 -9.67 16.50
C LEU A 47 1.09 -8.52 15.60
N ILE A 48 -0.23 -8.35 15.55
CA ILE A 48 -0.91 -7.25 14.85
C ILE A 48 -1.73 -6.46 15.85
N ASN A 49 -1.40 -5.18 16.03
CA ASN A 49 -2.22 -4.25 16.79
C ASN A 49 -3.06 -3.41 15.84
N TYR A 50 -4.32 -3.15 16.21
CA TYR A 50 -5.16 -2.23 15.47
C TYR A 50 -5.97 -1.32 16.37
N SER A 51 -6.25 -0.12 15.88
CA SER A 51 -7.15 0.85 16.49
C SER A 51 -8.01 1.48 15.42
N ILE A 52 -9.29 1.67 15.71
CA ILE A 52 -10.26 2.38 14.88
C ILE A 52 -10.71 3.59 15.66
N VAL A 53 -10.43 4.76 15.11
CA VAL A 53 -10.73 6.05 15.71
C VAL A 53 -11.64 6.80 14.74
N SER A 54 -12.66 7.47 15.25
CA SER A 54 -13.50 8.36 14.43
C SER A 54 -12.79 9.70 14.17
N GLU A 55 -13.31 10.49 13.23
CA GLU A 55 -12.73 11.77 12.80
C GLU A 55 -12.47 12.76 13.94
N ASN A 56 -13.29 12.74 15.00
CA ASN A 56 -13.15 13.59 16.17
C ASN A 56 -12.12 13.08 17.21
N GLY A 57 -11.45 11.95 16.93
CA GLY A 57 -10.50 11.33 17.84
C GLY A 57 -11.09 10.31 18.84
N SER A 58 -12.41 10.07 18.84
CA SER A 58 -13.01 9.05 19.72
C SER A 58 -12.61 7.64 19.27
N LEU A 59 -12.07 6.85 20.20
CA LEU A 59 -11.77 5.43 20.01
C LEU A 59 -13.08 4.64 19.88
N ILE A 60 -13.17 3.85 18.82
CA ILE A 60 -14.35 3.03 18.50
C ILE A 60 -14.10 1.57 18.84
N LYS A 61 -12.92 1.07 18.44
CA LYS A 61 -12.50 -0.30 18.67
C LYS A 61 -10.98 -0.37 18.64
N GLU A 62 -10.40 -1.19 19.49
CA GLU A 62 -9.02 -1.63 19.39
C GLU A 62 -8.94 -3.13 19.64
N GLY A 63 -7.81 -3.71 19.27
CA GLY A 63 -7.56 -5.11 19.51
C GLY A 63 -6.20 -5.57 19.01
N GLU A 64 -5.98 -6.85 19.23
CA GLU A 64 -4.71 -7.52 19.02
C GLU A 64 -4.95 -8.89 18.37
N ILE A 65 -4.13 -9.25 17.37
CA ILE A 65 -4.12 -10.57 16.76
C ILE A 65 -2.73 -11.18 16.92
N THR A 66 -2.63 -12.22 17.75
CA THR A 66 -1.38 -12.95 18.04
C THR A 66 -1.33 -14.36 17.44
N GLY A 67 -0.12 -14.88 17.24
CA GLY A 67 0.16 -16.31 17.20
C GLY A 67 0.87 -16.77 15.94
N ASP A 68 1.56 -17.91 16.03
CA ASP A 68 2.60 -18.27 15.05
C ASP A 68 2.19 -19.34 14.02
N VAL A 69 1.26 -20.22 14.37
CA VAL A 69 1.06 -21.47 13.62
C VAL A 69 0.03 -21.35 12.50
N HIS A 70 -1.15 -20.81 12.81
CA HIS A 70 -2.26 -20.69 11.85
C HIS A 70 -2.50 -19.23 11.45
N GLY A 71 -3.06 -19.01 10.26
CA GLY A 71 -3.61 -17.71 9.94
C GLY A 71 -4.79 -17.43 10.88
N LYS A 72 -4.91 -16.19 11.36
CA LYS A 72 -6.05 -15.74 12.16
C LYS A 72 -6.75 -14.60 11.42
N MET A 73 -8.03 -14.45 11.65
CA MET A 73 -8.83 -13.36 11.09
C MET A 73 -9.68 -12.77 12.20
N GLU A 74 -9.64 -11.45 12.32
CA GLU A 74 -10.59 -10.68 13.12
C GLU A 74 -11.62 -10.05 12.18
N LEU A 75 -12.90 -10.22 12.48
CA LEU A 75 -14.01 -9.53 11.82
C LEU A 75 -14.48 -8.39 12.71
N ILE A 76 -14.52 -7.18 12.15
CA ILE A 76 -14.93 -5.97 12.85
C ILE A 76 -16.12 -5.39 12.10
N ASP A 77 -17.28 -5.36 12.76
CA ASP A 77 -18.50 -4.76 12.24
C ASP A 77 -18.71 -3.36 12.86
N ILE A 78 -18.94 -2.36 12.01
CA ILE A 78 -19.17 -0.98 12.45
C ILE A 78 -20.45 -0.47 11.81
N VAL A 79 -21.36 0.01 12.65
CA VAL A 79 -22.53 0.78 12.24
C VAL A 79 -22.27 2.24 12.58
N SER A 80 -22.13 3.09 11.57
CA SER A 80 -21.90 4.51 11.80
C SER A 80 -23.21 5.23 12.09
N GLU A 81 -23.34 5.83 13.28
CA GLU A 81 -24.50 6.64 13.66
C GLU A 81 -24.57 8.00 12.95
N LYS A 82 -23.44 8.43 12.37
CA LYS A 82 -23.27 9.71 11.69
C LYS A 82 -22.56 9.51 10.35
N LYS A 83 -22.63 10.51 9.47
CA LYS A 83 -21.72 10.57 8.31
C LYS A 83 -20.39 11.10 8.84
N GLN A 84 -19.35 10.28 8.82
CA GLN A 84 -18.03 10.63 9.35
C GLN A 84 -16.94 9.73 8.78
N ASP A 85 -15.70 10.21 8.87
CA ASP A 85 -14.53 9.39 8.56
C ASP A 85 -14.08 8.58 9.79
N TYR A 86 -13.57 7.38 9.53
CA TYR A 86 -12.85 6.56 10.50
C TYR A 86 -11.41 6.38 10.05
N LEU A 87 -10.48 6.59 10.97
CA LEU A 87 -9.07 6.27 10.79
C LEU A 87 -8.76 4.94 11.46
N VAL A 88 -8.31 3.99 10.64
CA VAL A 88 -7.86 2.68 11.09
C VAL A 88 -6.35 2.63 11.03
N ASN A 89 -5.73 2.46 12.19
CA ASN A 89 -4.30 2.29 12.34
C ASN A 89 -4.01 0.82 12.60
N ILE A 90 -3.09 0.25 11.85
CA ILE A 90 -2.71 -1.16 11.97
C ILE A 90 -1.19 -1.22 12.03
N VAL A 91 -0.66 -1.96 12.99
CA VAL A 91 0.77 -2.12 13.21
C VAL A 91 1.10 -3.60 13.21
N PHE A 92 1.88 -4.02 12.22
CA PHE A 92 2.45 -5.35 12.15
C PHE A 92 3.80 -5.36 12.88
N MET A 93 3.91 -6.13 13.95
CA MET A 93 5.12 -6.28 14.77
C MET A 93 5.74 -7.67 14.60
N ASN A 94 6.99 -7.84 15.04
CA ASN A 94 7.73 -9.11 15.01
C ASN A 94 7.78 -9.78 13.64
N ASP A 95 7.95 -8.99 12.57
CA ASP A 95 7.92 -9.45 11.17
C ASP A 95 6.60 -10.15 10.77
N SER A 96 5.51 -9.90 11.51
CA SER A 96 4.18 -10.44 11.22
C SER A 96 3.66 -9.95 9.87
N TRP A 97 2.92 -10.84 9.20
CA TRP A 97 2.34 -10.56 7.89
C TRP A 97 0.84 -10.56 7.99
N GLY A 98 0.20 -9.68 7.22
CA GLY A 98 -1.24 -9.71 7.12
C GLY A 98 -1.81 -8.97 5.93
N ALA A 99 -3.13 -8.93 5.94
CA ALA A 99 -3.91 -8.25 4.94
C ALA A 99 -5.13 -7.59 5.59
N VAL A 100 -5.63 -6.56 4.94
CA VAL A 100 -6.87 -5.90 5.33
C VAL A 100 -7.81 -5.89 4.15
N SER A 101 -9.08 -6.18 4.44
CA SER A 101 -10.21 -6.04 3.53
C SER A 101 -11.31 -5.23 4.21
N CYS A 102 -12.01 -4.39 3.44
CA CYS A 102 -13.15 -3.63 3.93
C CYS A 102 -14.27 -3.69 2.89
N SER A 103 -15.51 -3.85 3.35
CA SER A 103 -16.68 -3.86 2.46
C SER A 103 -17.09 -2.47 1.97
N ASN A 104 -16.61 -1.40 2.60
CA ASN A 104 -16.94 -0.03 2.23
C ASN A 104 -16.17 0.41 0.96
N GLN A 105 -16.89 0.92 -0.03
CA GLN A 105 -16.33 1.41 -1.29
C GLN A 105 -15.56 2.73 -1.12
N LYS A 106 -15.85 3.52 -0.09
CA LYS A 106 -15.15 4.77 0.24
C LYS A 106 -14.00 4.53 1.23
N THR A 107 -13.15 3.56 0.86
CA THR A 107 -11.95 3.20 1.62
C THR A 107 -10.72 3.82 0.95
N PHE A 108 -9.84 4.41 1.75
CA PHE A 108 -8.62 5.07 1.30
C PHE A 108 -7.39 4.53 2.01
N ILE A 109 -6.27 4.57 1.29
CA ILE A 109 -4.93 4.25 1.78
C ILE A 109 -4.06 5.50 1.69
N ASN A 110 -3.09 5.64 2.58
CA ASN A 110 -2.15 6.76 2.53
C ASN A 110 -0.90 6.41 1.71
N LEU A 111 -0.73 7.05 0.56
CA LEU A 111 0.36 6.75 -0.39
C LEU A 111 1.75 7.30 0.01
N ASN A 112 1.87 8.06 1.09
CA ASN A 112 3.15 8.62 1.55
C ASN A 112 4.06 7.61 2.27
N ARG A 113 3.63 6.35 2.37
CA ARG A 113 4.41 5.24 2.93
C ARG A 113 4.86 4.30 1.82
N TYR A 114 5.87 3.48 2.13
CA TYR A 114 6.28 2.41 1.24
C TYR A 114 5.30 1.23 1.31
N PHE A 115 4.84 0.79 0.14
CA PHE A 115 4.04 -0.40 -0.07
C PHE A 115 4.84 -1.46 -0.79
N TYR A 116 4.50 -2.73 -0.55
CA TYR A 116 5.18 -3.87 -1.16
C TYR A 116 4.16 -4.86 -1.70
N PHE A 117 4.39 -5.35 -2.91
CA PHE A 117 3.59 -6.44 -3.47
C PHE A 117 3.96 -7.77 -2.81
N ARG A 118 2.96 -8.47 -2.26
CA ARG A 118 3.12 -9.85 -1.81
C ARG A 118 3.18 -10.77 -3.02
N MET A 119 4.27 -11.53 -3.11
CA MET A 119 4.51 -12.68 -4.03
C MET A 119 3.53 -12.77 -5.22
N PRO A 120 3.68 -11.93 -6.24
CA PRO A 120 2.93 -12.12 -7.49
C PRO A 120 3.30 -13.50 -8.07
N PRO A 121 2.33 -14.32 -8.51
CA PRO A 121 2.60 -15.62 -9.13
C PRO A 121 3.45 -15.49 -10.40
N LEU A 122 3.49 -14.30 -11.01
CA LEU A 122 4.18 -13.98 -12.26
C LEU A 122 5.18 -12.83 -12.07
N GLY A 123 6.12 -12.91 -11.11
CA GLY A 123 7.29 -12.02 -10.98
C GLY A 123 7.03 -10.54 -10.59
N THR A 124 5.92 -9.95 -11.04
CA THR A 124 5.61 -8.52 -10.97
C THR A 124 4.20 -8.31 -10.44
N GLY A 125 4.05 -7.50 -9.39
CA GLY A 125 2.78 -7.17 -8.77
C GLY A 125 2.15 -5.93 -9.40
N PHE A 126 0.83 -5.86 -9.39
CA PHE A 126 0.06 -4.75 -9.95
C PHE A 126 -0.84 -4.13 -8.90
N ALA A 127 -0.85 -2.80 -8.84
CA ALA A 127 -1.79 -2.01 -8.06
C ALA A 127 -2.42 -0.92 -8.94
N SER A 128 -3.69 -0.63 -8.68
CA SER A 128 -4.45 0.42 -9.36
C SER A 128 -5.28 1.17 -8.34
N PHE A 129 -5.11 2.49 -8.28
CA PHE A 129 -5.89 3.36 -7.40
C PHE A 129 -6.26 4.66 -8.12
N PHE A 130 -7.34 5.28 -7.66
CA PHE A 130 -7.69 6.65 -7.94
C PHE A 130 -7.02 7.58 -6.93
N VAL A 131 -6.45 8.66 -7.43
CA VAL A 131 -5.78 9.72 -6.68
C VAL A 131 -6.30 11.08 -7.14
N LYS A 132 -6.31 12.08 -6.25
CA LYS A 132 -6.57 13.47 -6.68
C LYS A 132 -5.26 14.10 -7.14
N ALA A 133 -5.21 14.55 -8.39
CA ALA A 133 -4.06 15.24 -8.95
C ALA A 133 -3.75 16.51 -8.13
N PRO A 134 -2.46 16.81 -7.89
CA PRO A 134 -2.09 18.01 -7.16
C PRO A 134 -2.47 19.27 -7.94
N LEU A 135 -2.87 20.31 -7.20
CA LEU A 135 -2.96 21.69 -7.69
C LEU A 135 -1.60 22.38 -7.58
N SER A 136 -0.90 22.14 -6.46
CA SER A 136 0.36 22.83 -6.11
C SER A 136 1.57 22.37 -6.93
N ASN A 137 1.56 21.12 -7.40
CA ASN A 137 2.68 20.51 -8.12
C ASN A 137 2.32 20.21 -9.58
N ASN A 138 3.33 20.21 -10.46
CA ASN A 138 3.19 19.82 -11.87
C ASN A 138 3.55 18.34 -12.11
N THR A 139 3.94 17.61 -11.07
CA THR A 139 4.34 16.21 -11.16
C THR A 139 3.81 15.41 -9.98
N ILE A 140 3.51 14.12 -10.21
CA ILE A 140 3.40 13.10 -9.17
C ILE A 140 4.70 12.29 -9.20
N LYS A 141 5.35 12.10 -8.05
CA LYS A 141 6.61 11.36 -7.97
C LYS A 141 6.37 9.96 -7.40
N ILE A 142 6.84 8.94 -8.09
CA ILE A 142 6.84 7.55 -7.61
C ILE A 142 8.26 7.18 -7.22
N LYS A 143 8.49 6.85 -5.95
CA LYS A 143 9.78 6.34 -5.46
C LYS A 143 9.76 4.83 -5.40
N PHE A 144 10.88 4.21 -5.76
CA PHE A 144 11.09 2.77 -5.68
C PHE A 144 12.23 2.49 -4.69
N ASN A 145 11.95 1.62 -3.72
CA ASN A 145 12.92 1.13 -2.75
C ASN A 145 13.23 -0.34 -3.05
N TRP A 146 14.44 -0.60 -3.50
CA TRP A 146 14.90 -1.93 -3.90
C TRP A 146 15.51 -2.64 -2.67
N ASN A 147 14.75 -3.53 -2.02
CA ASN A 147 15.24 -4.25 -0.84
C ASN A 147 16.21 -5.41 -1.20
N LYS A 148 17.10 -5.77 -0.27
CA LYS A 148 18.02 -6.93 -0.34
C LYS A 148 17.30 -8.24 -0.74
N GLY A 149 17.92 -9.00 -1.64
CA GLY A 149 17.38 -10.26 -2.19
C GLY A 149 16.66 -10.09 -3.54
N ALA A 150 16.89 -8.97 -4.21
CA ALA A 150 16.31 -8.63 -5.51
C ALA A 150 17.03 -9.28 -6.72
N ASP A 151 18.01 -10.15 -6.50
CA ASP A 151 18.57 -11.01 -7.56
C ASP A 151 17.47 -11.82 -8.26
N ALA A 152 16.38 -12.14 -7.54
CA ALA A 152 15.19 -12.82 -8.04
C ALA A 152 14.27 -11.95 -8.94
N ASN A 153 14.60 -10.66 -9.14
CA ASN A 153 13.78 -9.71 -9.91
C ASN A 153 14.42 -9.29 -11.23
N MET A 154 15.61 -9.80 -11.57
CA MET A 154 16.24 -9.53 -12.86
C MET A 154 15.32 -9.98 -14.01
N GLY A 155 15.22 -9.16 -15.06
CA GLY A 155 14.31 -9.43 -16.19
C GLY A 155 12.83 -9.20 -15.88
N SER A 156 12.47 -8.83 -14.64
CA SER A 156 11.09 -8.47 -14.30
C SER A 156 10.70 -7.11 -14.89
N VAL A 157 9.43 -6.98 -15.28
CA VAL A 157 8.87 -5.73 -15.81
C VAL A 157 8.41 -4.85 -14.66
N ALA A 158 8.79 -3.58 -14.71
CA ALA A 158 8.25 -2.55 -13.84
C ALA A 158 7.61 -1.46 -14.70
N GLY A 159 6.64 -0.75 -14.13
CA GLY A 159 5.92 0.25 -14.88
C GLY A 159 5.03 1.13 -14.04
N VAL A 160 4.76 2.31 -14.55
CA VAL A 160 3.79 3.25 -14.01
C VAL A 160 2.95 3.78 -15.16
N MET A 161 1.66 3.96 -14.90
CA MET A 161 0.73 4.57 -15.85
C MET A 161 -0.20 5.48 -15.09
N LEU A 162 -0.36 6.70 -15.59
CA LEU A 162 -1.32 7.68 -15.12
C LEU A 162 -2.38 7.88 -16.21
N GLN A 163 -3.64 7.74 -15.84
CA GLN A 163 -4.78 7.87 -16.74
C GLN A 163 -5.78 8.88 -16.21
N ASP A 164 -6.54 9.51 -17.12
CA ASP A 164 -7.75 10.22 -16.74
C ASP A 164 -8.89 9.23 -16.38
N ILE A 165 -10.04 9.77 -15.97
CA ILE A 165 -11.22 8.96 -15.61
C ILE A 165 -11.88 8.27 -16.82
N ASN A 166 -11.60 8.73 -18.05
CA ASN A 166 -12.09 8.14 -19.28
C ASN A 166 -11.18 7.00 -19.78
N GLY A 167 -10.04 6.78 -19.11
CA GLY A 167 -9.06 5.75 -19.46
C GLY A 167 -7.97 6.23 -20.43
N ASN A 168 -7.96 7.49 -20.83
CA ASN A 168 -6.91 8.05 -21.68
C ASN A 168 -5.59 8.11 -20.90
N SER A 169 -4.50 7.68 -21.54
CA SER A 169 -3.17 7.71 -20.95
C SER A 169 -2.64 9.14 -20.93
N ILE A 170 -2.35 9.67 -19.74
CA ILE A 170 -1.66 10.95 -19.55
C ILE A 170 -0.15 10.72 -19.64
N TYR A 171 0.34 9.68 -18.96
CA TYR A 171 1.74 9.30 -18.98
C TYR A 171 1.89 7.80 -18.74
N GLN A 172 2.85 7.19 -19.40
CA GLN A 172 3.25 5.82 -19.13
C GLN A 172 4.76 5.66 -19.25
N LYS A 173 5.34 4.86 -18.34
CA LYS A 173 6.72 4.41 -18.44
C LYS A 173 6.80 2.96 -18.00
N ARG A 174 7.41 2.13 -18.82
CA ARG A 174 7.69 0.72 -18.54
C ARG A 174 9.17 0.47 -18.76
N TRP A 175 9.75 -0.39 -17.94
CA TRP A 175 11.15 -0.78 -18.05
C TRP A 175 11.34 -2.19 -17.55
N ILE A 176 12.46 -2.79 -17.93
CA ILE A 176 12.89 -4.09 -17.45
C ILE A 176 13.99 -3.84 -16.41
N VAL A 177 13.94 -4.56 -15.29
CA VAL A 177 15.03 -4.54 -14.31
C VAL A 177 16.27 -5.15 -14.96
N PRO A 178 17.40 -4.41 -15.08
CA PRO A 178 18.57 -4.89 -15.79
C PRO A 178 19.07 -6.24 -15.25
N ILE A 179 19.43 -7.12 -16.18
CA ILE A 179 20.11 -8.39 -15.85
C ILE A 179 21.49 -8.04 -15.30
N GLY A 180 21.87 -8.64 -14.16
CA GLY A 180 23.14 -8.38 -13.48
C GLY A 180 23.04 -7.30 -12.41
N THR A 181 21.83 -6.90 -12.01
CA THR A 181 21.64 -6.00 -10.86
C THR A 181 22.06 -6.72 -9.58
N GLN A 182 23.26 -6.41 -9.11
CA GLN A 182 23.79 -6.83 -7.81
C GLN A 182 23.42 -5.78 -6.75
N PHE A 183 23.31 -6.21 -5.50
CA PHE A 183 23.07 -5.33 -4.37
C PHE A 183 24.19 -5.50 -3.35
N ASN A 184 24.77 -4.39 -2.89
CA ASN A 184 25.79 -4.44 -1.86
C ASN A 184 25.22 -4.88 -0.50
N ILE A 185 26.11 -5.06 0.48
CA ILE A 185 25.74 -5.48 1.84
C ILE A 185 24.85 -4.48 2.57
N GLN A 186 24.60 -3.28 2.04
CA GLN A 186 23.65 -2.29 2.55
C GLN A 186 22.30 -2.35 1.82
N GLY A 187 22.19 -3.09 0.71
CA GLY A 187 20.98 -3.23 -0.09
C GLY A 187 20.83 -2.14 -1.15
N ASN A 188 21.90 -1.40 -1.45
CA ASN A 188 21.91 -0.48 -2.58
C ASN A 188 22.30 -1.26 -3.85
N PRO A 189 21.66 -1.00 -4.98
CA PRO A 189 22.03 -1.64 -6.23
C PRO A 189 23.41 -1.14 -6.68
N ASP A 190 24.28 -2.05 -7.08
CA ASP A 190 25.59 -1.75 -7.66
C ASP A 190 25.47 -1.35 -9.14
N THR A 191 24.33 -1.63 -9.77
CA THR A 191 23.95 -1.14 -11.09
C THR A 191 22.90 -0.03 -11.00
N PRO A 192 22.83 0.89 -11.99
CA PRO A 192 21.79 1.92 -12.01
C PRO A 192 20.40 1.28 -12.13
N THR A 193 19.59 1.37 -11.08
CA THR A 193 18.16 1.04 -11.14
C THR A 193 17.32 2.31 -11.12
N VAL A 194 16.11 2.24 -11.68
CA VAL A 194 15.15 3.33 -11.58
C VAL A 194 14.69 3.44 -10.13
N SER A 195 15.22 4.42 -9.40
CA SER A 195 14.84 4.72 -8.01
C SER A 195 13.67 5.68 -7.91
N GLN A 196 13.39 6.45 -8.97
CA GLN A 196 12.26 7.37 -9.03
C GLN A 196 11.74 7.59 -10.45
N ILE A 197 10.45 7.88 -10.57
CA ILE A 197 9.79 8.35 -11.80
C ILE A 197 8.93 9.56 -11.47
N GLU A 198 9.01 10.59 -12.30
CA GLU A 198 8.13 11.74 -12.24
C GLU A 198 7.09 11.64 -13.36
N LEU A 199 5.82 11.68 -12.95
CA LEU A 199 4.65 11.64 -13.82
C LEU A 199 4.19 13.09 -14.02
N PRO A 200 4.33 13.67 -15.22
CA PRO A 200 3.85 15.03 -15.48
C PRO A 200 2.33 15.11 -15.34
N ILE A 201 1.86 16.22 -14.80
CA ILE A 201 0.44 16.56 -14.64
C ILE A 201 0.16 17.79 -15.50
N PRO A 202 -0.42 17.60 -16.70
CA PRO A 202 -0.86 18.71 -17.53
C PRO A 202 -1.87 19.61 -16.81
N SER A 203 -1.90 20.89 -17.15
CA SER A 203 -2.75 21.90 -16.50
C SER A 203 -4.23 21.51 -16.49
N GLU A 204 -4.72 20.90 -17.57
CA GLU A 204 -6.09 20.42 -17.71
C GLU A 204 -6.45 19.27 -16.76
N HIS A 205 -5.45 18.61 -16.15
CA HIS A 205 -5.64 17.50 -15.21
C HIS A 205 -5.43 17.89 -13.74
N LYS A 206 -4.97 19.11 -13.45
CA LYS A 206 -4.77 19.56 -12.07
C LYS A 206 -6.07 19.52 -11.26
N GLY A 207 -5.98 19.02 -10.03
CA GLY A 207 -7.12 18.87 -9.12
C GLY A 207 -8.15 17.80 -9.50
N LYS A 208 -8.06 17.19 -10.69
CA LYS A 208 -8.96 16.13 -11.14
C LYS A 208 -8.60 14.80 -10.48
N ILE A 209 -9.57 13.87 -10.44
CA ILE A 209 -9.28 12.49 -10.03
C ILE A 209 -8.65 11.77 -11.22
N LEU A 210 -7.54 11.09 -10.98
CA LEU A 210 -6.78 10.34 -11.97
C LEU A 210 -6.62 8.90 -11.49
N LYS A 211 -6.43 7.98 -12.42
CA LYS A 211 -6.12 6.58 -12.12
C LYS A 211 -4.63 6.35 -12.24
N LEU A 212 -4.00 5.94 -11.14
CA LEU A 212 -2.60 5.56 -11.06
C LEU A 212 -2.47 4.05 -11.00
N ASN A 213 -1.78 3.49 -11.99
CA ASN A 213 -1.40 2.09 -12.01
C ASN A 213 0.11 1.96 -11.75
N ILE A 214 0.48 1.06 -10.85
CA ILE A 214 1.86 0.74 -10.51
C ILE A 214 2.06 -0.75 -10.71
N ASN A 215 3.06 -1.09 -11.52
CA ASN A 215 3.57 -2.43 -11.69
C ASN A 215 5.00 -2.47 -11.13
N ALA A 216 5.27 -3.31 -10.12
CA ALA A 216 6.60 -3.44 -9.56
C ALA A 216 6.94 -4.90 -9.23
N PRO A 217 8.20 -5.32 -9.41
CA PRO A 217 8.66 -6.65 -9.02
C PRO A 217 8.47 -6.94 -7.54
N LYS A 218 8.48 -8.22 -7.20
CA LYS A 218 8.40 -8.69 -5.81
C LYS A 218 9.48 -8.04 -4.94
N GLY A 219 9.11 -7.55 -3.75
CA GLY A 219 10.09 -7.01 -2.79
C GLY A 219 10.61 -5.61 -3.14
N VAL A 220 10.17 -5.03 -4.25
CA VAL A 220 10.37 -3.60 -4.54
C VAL A 220 9.28 -2.82 -3.82
N GLY A 221 9.72 -1.96 -2.89
CA GLY A 221 8.86 -1.00 -2.22
C GLY A 221 8.54 0.14 -3.14
N TRP A 222 7.33 0.69 -3.05
CA TRP A 222 6.98 1.90 -3.78
C TRP A 222 6.17 2.87 -2.90
N SER A 223 6.37 4.17 -3.11
CA SER A 223 5.61 5.24 -2.46
C SER A 223 5.32 6.37 -3.45
N VAL A 224 4.35 7.23 -3.11
CA VAL A 224 3.95 8.37 -3.95
C VAL A 224 4.12 9.67 -3.18
N GLU A 225 4.73 10.65 -3.85
CA GLU A 225 5.01 11.98 -3.35
C GLU A 225 4.44 13.06 -4.29
N ASN A 226 4.50 14.31 -3.84
CA ASN A 226 3.98 15.50 -4.53
C ASN A 226 2.46 15.52 -4.73
N LEU A 227 1.71 14.78 -3.92
CA LEU A 227 0.26 14.88 -3.82
C LEU A 227 -0.14 15.91 -2.75
N ASP A 228 -1.10 16.78 -3.06
CA ASP A 228 -1.72 17.65 -2.03
C ASP A 228 -2.57 16.84 -1.05
N ASN A 229 -3.15 15.74 -1.53
CA ASN A 229 -3.88 14.78 -0.75
C ASN A 229 -3.30 13.39 -0.98
N THR A 230 -2.68 12.82 0.06
CA THR A 230 -1.98 11.53 -0.04
C THR A 230 -2.92 10.32 0.01
N TRP A 231 -4.23 10.53 0.19
CA TRP A 231 -5.22 9.47 0.24
C TRP A 231 -5.64 9.00 -1.16
N ALA A 232 -5.53 7.70 -1.40
CA ALA A 232 -5.92 7.04 -2.64
C ALA A 232 -6.98 5.99 -2.39
N SER A 233 -7.87 5.72 -3.35
CA SER A 233 -8.92 4.69 -3.23
C SER A 233 -8.90 3.75 -4.42
N ASN A 234 -9.39 2.52 -4.25
CA ASN A 234 -9.66 1.63 -5.39
C ASN A 234 -10.96 2.00 -6.13
N SER A 235 -11.76 2.93 -5.61
CA SER A 235 -13.02 3.38 -6.21
C SER A 235 -12.99 4.87 -6.54
N PHE A 236 -13.42 5.23 -7.75
CA PHE A 236 -13.63 6.64 -8.14
C PHE A 236 -14.72 7.29 -7.30
N GLU A 237 -15.78 6.55 -6.96
CA GLU A 237 -16.91 7.01 -6.13
C GLU A 237 -16.48 7.41 -4.72
N ALA A 238 -15.29 7.01 -4.27
CA ALA A 238 -14.74 7.47 -2.99
C ALA A 238 -14.46 8.98 -3.01
N PHE A 239 -14.26 9.58 -4.18
CA PHE A 239 -13.95 11.01 -4.32
C PHE A 239 -15.17 11.88 -4.66
N LYS A 240 -16.38 11.31 -4.70
CA LYS A 240 -17.65 12.02 -4.87
C LYS A 240 -18.40 12.15 -3.54
#